data_AF-A0A8S2VSA8-F1
#
_entry.id   AF-A0A8S2VSA8-F1
#
_cell.length_a   1.000
_cell.length_b   1.000
_cell.length_c   1.000
_cell.angle_alpha   90.00
_cell.angle_beta   90.00
_cell.angle_gamma   90.00
#
_symmetry.space_group_name_H-M   'P 1'
#
loop_
_entity.id
_entity.type
_entity.pdbx_description
1 polymer ?
#
loop_
_entity_poly.entity_id
_entity_poly.type
_entity_poly.pdbx_seq_one_letter_code
_entity_poly.pdbx_strand_id
1 'polypeptide(L)'
;MSKWTINRVIKRSNILKKMKKKPSPALTTAHKDLRLTWSKDHMTWNNEWNKVIWSDEKKFNLDGPDGASYYWHDLRKEEGIVLTRGQGGGSVMI
;
A
#
# COMPACT_ATOMS: atom_id res chain seq x y z
N MET A 1 -33.25 9.97 2.70
CA MET A 1 -32.56 9.71 4.00
C MET A 1 -31.53 10.80 4.24
N SER A 2 -31.43 11.35 5.45
CA SER A 2 -30.44 12.39 5.77
C SER A 2 -29.05 11.80 6.02
N LYS A 3 -27.99 12.59 5.76
CA LYS A 3 -26.58 12.25 6.09
C LYS A 3 -26.42 11.79 7.55
N TRP A 4 -27.21 12.36 8.45
CA TRP A 4 -27.25 12.00 9.87
C TRP A 4 -27.78 10.60 10.11
N THR A 5 -28.85 10.21 9.40
CA THR A 5 -29.43 8.87 9.46
C THR A 5 -28.42 7.83 9.00
N ILE A 6 -27.71 8.08 7.90
CA ILE A 6 -26.68 7.20 7.35
C ILE A 6 -25.52 7.00 8.35
N ASN A 7 -24.97 8.10 8.89
CA ASN A 7 -23.88 8.01 9.87
C ASN A 7 -24.28 7.26 11.15
N ARG A 8 -25.53 7.39 11.60
CA ARG A 8 -26.03 6.69 12.78
C ARG A 8 -26.12 5.18 12.55
N VAL A 9 -26.58 4.77 11.37
CA VAL A 9 -26.64 3.36 10.97
C VAL A 9 -25.23 2.77 10.88
N ILE A 10 -24.29 3.48 10.24
CA ILE A 10 -22.88 3.04 10.14
C ILE A 10 -22.25 2.90 11.53
N LYS A 11 -22.43 3.86 12.43
CA LYS A 11 -21.88 3.80 13.79
C LYS A 11 -22.48 2.69 14.66
N ARG A 12 -23.73 2.30 14.41
CA ARG A 12 -24.40 1.18 15.10
C ARG A 12 -24.03 -0.19 14.54
N SER A 13 -23.45 -0.22 13.34
CA SER A 13 -23.04 -1.45 12.69
C SER A 13 -21.78 -2.00 13.35
N ASN A 14 -21.81 -3.27 13.77
CA ASN A 14 -20.62 -3.97 14.26
C ASN A 14 -19.80 -4.63 13.13
N ILE A 15 -20.26 -4.50 11.88
CA ILE A 15 -19.60 -5.08 10.70
C ILE A 15 -18.76 -4.06 9.92
N LEU A 16 -18.93 -2.76 10.18
CA LEU A 16 -18.22 -1.69 9.49
C LEU A 16 -17.20 -1.03 10.41
N LYS A 17 -15.94 -0.98 9.97
CA LYS A 17 -14.85 -0.31 10.69
C LYS A 17 -14.22 0.77 9.82
N LYS A 18 -14.00 1.96 10.38
CA LYS A 18 -13.22 2.99 9.69
C LYS A 18 -11.75 2.57 9.68
N MET A 19 -11.18 2.34 8.51
CA MET A 19 -9.81 1.86 8.32
C MET A 19 -9.06 2.71 7.32
N LYS A 20 -7.73 2.78 7.47
CA LYS A 20 -6.83 3.38 6.48
C LYS A 20 -6.54 2.30 5.43
N LYS A 21 -6.69 2.62 4.15
CA LYS A 21 -6.27 1.68 3.11
C LYS A 21 -4.76 1.57 3.09
N LYS A 22 -4.24 0.35 2.92
CA LYS A 22 -2.81 0.11 2.81
C LYS A 22 -2.37 0.39 1.36
N PRO A 23 -1.33 1.22 1.15
CA PRO A 23 -0.74 1.34 -0.18
C PRO A 23 0.05 0.06 -0.47
N SER A 24 -0.24 -0.59 -1.59
CA SER A 24 0.59 -1.69 -2.07
C SER A 24 0.56 -1.71 -3.60
N PRO A 25 1.70 -1.98 -4.26
CA PRO A 25 1.69 -2.27 -5.67
C PRO A 25 0.88 -3.54 -5.93
N ALA A 26 0.24 -3.61 -7.09
CA ALA A 26 -0.41 -4.82 -7.56
C ALA A 26 0.69 -5.86 -7.92
N LEU A 27 0.76 -6.94 -7.13
CA LEU A 27 1.68 -8.04 -7.41
C LEU A 27 0.94 -9.12 -8.22
N THR A 28 1.41 -9.38 -9.43
CA THR A 28 0.98 -10.53 -10.22
C THR A 28 1.53 -11.83 -9.60
N THR A 29 0.97 -12.98 -9.96
CA THR A 29 1.49 -14.28 -9.52
C THR A 29 2.95 -14.44 -9.92
N ALA A 30 3.31 -14.07 -11.15
CA ALA A 30 4.68 -14.10 -11.64
C ALA A 30 5.64 -13.24 -10.79
N HIS A 31 5.21 -12.04 -10.36
CA HIS A 31 6.03 -11.21 -9.45
C HIS A 31 6.29 -11.90 -8.11
N LYS A 32 5.29 -12.62 -7.57
CA LYS A 32 5.43 -13.33 -6.29
C LYS A 32 6.40 -14.51 -6.43
N ASP A 33 6.28 -15.27 -7.50
CA ASP A 33 7.14 -16.43 -7.75
C ASP A 33 8.60 -16.01 -7.94
N LEU A 34 8.86 -14.99 -8.77
CA LEU A 34 10.20 -14.45 -8.98
C LEU A 34 10.82 -13.91 -7.67
N ARG A 35 10.03 -13.19 -6.87
CA ARG A 35 10.49 -12.70 -5.57
C ARG A 35 10.82 -13.83 -4.61
N LEU A 36 10.01 -14.89 -4.60
CA LEU A 36 10.24 -16.05 -3.74
C LEU A 36 11.50 -16.80 -4.14
N THR A 37 11.70 -17.03 -5.44
CA THR A 37 12.91 -17.67 -5.96
C THR A 37 14.15 -16.84 -5.62
N TRP A 38 14.13 -15.54 -5.92
CA TRP A 38 15.24 -14.65 -5.57
C TRP A 38 15.59 -14.68 -4.08
N SER A 39 14.55 -14.65 -3.22
CA SER A 39 14.74 -14.71 -1.77
C SER A 39 15.38 -16.03 -1.32
N LYS A 40 14.99 -17.16 -1.91
CA LYS A 40 15.58 -18.47 -1.60
C LYS A 40 17.04 -18.54 -2.04
N ASP A 41 17.35 -18.05 -3.24
CA ASP A 41 18.69 -18.09 -3.81
C ASP A 41 19.71 -17.27 -2.99
N HIS A 42 19.23 -16.21 -2.33
CA HIS A 42 20.06 -15.28 -1.56
C HIS A 42 19.86 -15.42 -0.03
N MET A 43 19.09 -16.42 0.43
CA MET A 43 18.76 -16.60 1.85
C MET A 43 19.98 -16.88 2.72
N THR A 44 21.00 -17.53 2.16
CA THR A 44 22.24 -17.91 2.85
C THR A 44 23.35 -16.87 2.72
N TRP A 45 23.12 -15.78 1.98
CA TRP A 45 24.11 -14.73 1.81
C TRP A 45 24.33 -13.98 3.11
N ASN A 46 25.60 -13.81 3.47
CA ASN A 46 26.03 -13.03 4.62
C ASN A 46 27.05 -12.00 4.14
N ASN A 47 28.30 -12.42 3.94
CA ASN A 47 29.40 -11.53 3.57
C ASN A 47 29.30 -11.02 2.13
N GLU A 48 28.51 -11.69 1.28
CA GLU A 48 28.22 -11.33 -0.10
C GLU A 48 27.50 -9.97 -0.18
N TRP A 49 26.65 -9.65 0.80
CA TRP A 49 25.94 -8.37 0.84
C TRP A 49 26.87 -7.16 0.92
N ASN A 50 28.08 -7.31 1.48
CA ASN A 50 29.06 -6.23 1.55
C ASN A 50 29.60 -5.80 0.19
N LYS A 51 29.42 -6.61 -0.85
CA LYS A 51 29.83 -6.30 -2.22
C LYS A 51 28.70 -5.67 -3.05
N VAL A 52 27.49 -5.60 -2.50
CA VAL A 52 26.32 -5.08 -3.20
C VAL A 52 26.20 -3.58 -2.96
N ILE A 53 26.22 -2.81 -4.04
CA ILE A 53 25.91 -1.37 -4.02
C ILE A 53 24.46 -1.21 -4.47
N TRP A 54 23.61 -0.73 -3.58
CA TRP A 54 22.21 -0.45 -3.88
C TRP A 54 22.06 0.99 -4.40
N SER A 55 21.23 1.15 -5.43
CA SER A 55 20.74 2.44 -5.90
C SER A 55 19.24 2.35 -6.08
N ASP A 56 18.54 3.45 -5.80
CA ASP A 56 17.11 3.61 -6.03
C ASP A 56 16.83 5.08 -6.30
N GLU A 57 15.79 5.37 -7.07
CA GLU A 57 15.33 6.73 -7.34
C GLU A 57 14.09 7.00 -6.51
N LYS A 58 14.10 8.09 -5.73
CA LYS A 58 12.96 8.46 -4.89
C LYS A 58 12.33 9.76 -5.36
N LYS A 59 11.03 9.68 -5.64
CA LYS A 59 10.18 10.85 -5.88
C LYS A 59 9.70 11.44 -4.56
N PHE A 60 9.94 12.74 -4.35
CA PHE A 60 9.37 13.56 -3.29
C PHE A 60 8.28 14.46 -3.89
N ASN A 61 7.03 14.23 -3.48
CA ASN A 61 5.91 15.06 -3.90
C ASN A 61 5.85 16.32 -3.00
N LEU A 62 5.63 17.49 -3.62
CA LEU A 62 5.44 18.75 -2.89
C LEU A 62 4.04 18.86 -2.29
N ASP A 63 3.09 18.12 -2.87
CA ASP A 63 1.71 18.03 -2.44
C ASP A 63 1.61 16.92 -1.37
N GLY A 64 0.83 17.16 -0.31
CA GLY A 64 0.74 16.31 0.89
C GLY A 64 0.48 14.81 0.64
N PRO A 65 0.60 13.96 1.68
CA PRO A 65 0.78 12.52 1.52
C PRO A 65 -0.25 11.82 0.62
N ASP A 66 0.24 11.27 -0.49
CA ASP A 66 -0.49 10.40 -1.40
C ASP A 66 -0.87 9.09 -0.71
N GLY A 67 -2.07 9.02 -0.13
CA GLY A 67 -2.59 7.76 0.41
C GLY A 67 -3.28 7.83 1.77
N ALA A 68 -3.57 9.03 2.29
CA ALA A 68 -4.38 9.18 3.51
C ALA A 68 -5.91 8.98 3.26
N SER A 69 -6.29 8.00 2.44
CA SER A 69 -7.70 7.69 2.18
C SER A 69 -8.23 6.72 3.24
N TYR A 70 -9.06 7.23 4.16
CA TYR A 70 -9.86 6.39 5.07
C TYR A 70 -11.13 5.92 4.38
N TYR A 71 -11.56 4.70 4.67
CA TYR A 71 -12.83 4.14 4.18
C TYR A 71 -13.52 3.34 5.28
N TRP A 72 -14.83 3.10 5.10
CA TRP A 72 -15.56 2.14 5.90
C TRP A 72 -15.35 0.75 5.30
N HIS A 73 -14.62 -0.09 6.02
CA HIS A 73 -14.32 -1.45 5.64
C HIS A 73 -15.37 -2.39 6.24
N ASP A 74 -15.95 -3.24 5.40
CA ASP A 74 -16.76 -4.36 5.84
C ASP A 74 -15.85 -5.51 6.23
N LEU A 75 -15.90 -5.90 7.51
CA LEU A 75 -15.04 -6.92 8.11
C LEU A 75 -15.17 -8.31 7.47
N ARG A 76 -16.19 -8.52 6.63
CA ARG A 76 -16.43 -9.78 5.91
C ARG A 76 -15.69 -9.85 4.56
N LYS A 77 -15.10 -8.75 4.11
CA LYS A 77 -14.40 -8.64 2.82
C LYS A 77 -12.91 -8.50 3.05
N GLU A 78 -12.12 -8.79 2.02
CA GLU A 78 -10.69 -8.51 2.08
C GLU A 78 -10.43 -6.98 2.15
N GLU A 79 -9.33 -6.61 2.81
CA GLU A 79 -8.94 -5.21 2.95
C GLU A 79 -8.68 -4.58 1.58
N GLY A 80 -9.27 -3.39 1.36
CA GLY A 80 -9.01 -2.61 0.16
C GLY A 80 -7.58 -2.05 0.15
N ILE A 81 -6.84 -2.37 -0.91
CA ILE A 81 -5.53 -1.81 -1.22
C ILE A 81 -5.72 -0.53 -2.06
N VAL A 82 -4.91 0.50 -1.83
CA VAL A 82 -4.80 1.62 -2.77
C VAL A 82 -3.63 1.36 -3.69
N LEU A 83 -3.89 1.40 -4.99
CA LEU A 83 -2.82 1.52 -5.98
C LEU A 83 -2.18 2.89 -5.82
N THR A 84 -0.91 2.92 -5.45
CA THR A 84 -0.13 4.15 -5.36
C THR A 84 -0.14 4.82 -6.74
N ARG A 85 -0.47 6.11 -6.80
CA ARG A 85 -0.44 6.88 -8.05
C ARG A 85 0.99 6.89 -8.60
N GLY A 86 1.15 6.59 -9.88
CA GLY A 86 2.46 6.64 -10.54
C GLY A 86 2.91 8.06 -10.91
N GLN A 87 1.99 8.95 -11.29
CA GLN A 87 2.30 10.25 -11.91
C GLN A 87 1.23 11.31 -11.59
N GLY A 88 1.65 12.58 -11.40
CA GLY A 88 0.81 13.76 -11.14
C GLY A 88 1.38 14.70 -10.08
N GLY A 89 1.22 16.03 -10.25
CA GLY A 89 1.69 17.07 -9.31
C GLY A 89 3.13 17.55 -9.53
N GLY A 90 3.54 18.57 -8.78
CA GLY A 90 4.93 19.05 -8.74
C GLY A 90 5.78 18.15 -7.83
N SER A 91 6.97 17.76 -8.29
CA SER A 91 7.80 16.80 -7.56
C SER A 91 9.28 16.92 -7.92
N VAL A 92 10.13 16.54 -6.97
CA VAL A 92 11.58 16.41 -7.17
C VAL A 92 11.96 14.93 -7.10
N MET A 93 12.80 14.49 -8.02
CA MET A 93 13.41 13.17 -8.05
C MET A 93 14.85 13.29 -7.58
N ILE A 94 15.28 12.38 -6.70
CA ILE A 94 16.63 12.29 -6.16
C ILE A 94 17.08 10.84 -6.30
#